data_AF-A0A8J8FXL4-F1
#
_entry.id   AF-A0A8J8FXL4-F1
#
_cell.length_a   1.000
_cell.length_b   1.000
_cell.length_c   1.000
_cell.angle_alpha   90.00
_cell.angle_beta   90.00
_cell.angle_gamma   90.00
#
_symmetry.space_group_name_H-M   'P 1'
#
loop_
_entity.id
_entity.type
_entity.pdbx_description
1 polymer ?
#
loop_
_entity_poly.entity_id
_entity_poly.type
_entity_poly.pdbx_seq_one_letter_code
_entity_poly.pdbx_strand_id
1 'polypeptide(L)'
;MPEEEEPRIGVYVCHCGVNIAGVVDVEEVAEYAGQLENVVVARHYKYMCADPGQDMIKRDIEEYDLNRVVVAACSPRLHEPTFRRCVEEAGLNPYCFEMANIREHCSWVHMDEPELATEKAKDLVRAAVARARKLEPLETVEVDVTDKALVIGGGVAGIQAALDLADMGFKVYLVERFPSIGGRMAQLDKTFPTNDCSICILAPKMVDVSKHPNVELLTYAEVVDVDGYVGNFKVTIEKKPRYVDEDACTGCGACAEVCPIEVPNE
;
A
#
# COMPACT_ATOMS: atom_id res chain seq x y z
N MET A 1 33.35 10.24 -12.66
CA MET A 1 32.71 9.18 -11.85
C MET A 1 33.14 9.48 -10.43
N PRO A 2 32.22 9.73 -9.48
CA PRO A 2 32.65 9.86 -8.09
C PRO A 2 33.44 8.59 -7.75
N GLU A 3 34.59 8.76 -7.10
CA GLU A 3 35.49 7.65 -6.73
C GLU A 3 34.64 6.56 -6.05
N GLU A 4 34.78 5.30 -6.48
CA GLU A 4 34.07 4.18 -5.87
C GLU A 4 34.58 4.03 -4.43
N GLU A 5 33.91 4.70 -3.48
CA GLU A 5 34.16 4.53 -2.06
C GLU A 5 33.97 3.07 -1.68
N GLU A 6 34.92 2.52 -0.93
CA GLU A 6 34.86 1.16 -0.45
C GLU A 6 33.59 0.96 0.40
N PRO A 7 32.78 -0.09 0.17
CA PRO A 7 31.59 -0.33 0.97
C PRO A 7 31.92 -0.48 2.46
N ARG A 8 31.12 0.17 3.29
CA ARG A 8 31.15 0.14 4.76
C ARG A 8 29.73 -0.17 5.24
N ILE A 9 29.51 -1.43 5.57
CA ILE A 9 28.17 -2.00 5.74
C ILE A 9 27.87 -2.19 7.24
N GLY A 10 26.73 -1.66 7.69
CA GLY A 10 26.14 -2.03 8.98
C GLY A 10 25.08 -3.12 8.81
N VAL A 11 25.19 -4.23 9.54
CA VAL A 11 24.21 -5.33 9.51
C VAL A 11 23.44 -5.41 10.82
N TYR A 12 22.11 -5.42 10.74
CA TYR A 12 21.24 -5.43 11.92
C TYR A 12 20.26 -6.59 11.89
N VAL A 13 20.37 -7.50 12.84
CA VAL A 13 19.55 -8.71 12.95
C VAL A 13 18.43 -8.51 13.97
N CYS A 14 17.18 -8.52 13.51
CA CYS A 14 16.02 -8.30 14.37
C CYS A 14 15.56 -9.60 15.04
N HIS A 15 15.20 -9.55 16.32
CA HIS A 15 14.59 -10.68 17.01
C HIS A 15 13.07 -10.77 16.74
N CYS A 16 12.46 -9.62 16.46
CA CYS A 16 11.02 -9.43 16.36
C CYS A 16 10.26 -10.02 17.58
N GLY A 17 10.78 -9.74 18.77
CA GLY A 17 10.35 -10.40 20.01
C GLY A 17 10.83 -11.85 19.99
N VAL A 18 9.92 -12.79 19.79
CA VAL A 18 10.23 -14.23 19.62
C VAL A 18 9.88 -14.73 18.21
N ASN A 19 9.38 -13.86 17.32
CA ASN A 19 8.97 -14.28 15.98
C ASN A 19 10.14 -14.72 15.11
N ILE A 20 11.33 -14.14 15.31
CA ILE A 20 12.56 -14.57 14.65
C ILE A 20 13.41 -15.34 15.65
N ALA A 21 13.72 -14.72 16.79
CA ALA A 21 14.61 -15.30 17.81
C ALA A 21 14.07 -16.59 18.49
N GLY A 22 12.79 -16.94 18.31
CA GLY A 22 12.26 -18.21 18.78
C GLY A 22 12.63 -19.42 17.91
N VAL A 23 13.20 -19.19 16.72
CA VAL A 23 13.55 -20.23 15.74
C VAL A 23 14.96 -20.03 15.20
N VAL A 24 15.31 -18.80 14.84
CA VAL A 24 16.63 -18.45 14.28
C VAL A 24 17.52 -17.96 15.42
N ASP A 25 18.74 -18.48 15.52
CA ASP A 25 19.76 -17.93 16.41
C ASP A 25 20.29 -16.61 15.84
N VAL A 26 19.66 -15.53 16.30
CA VAL A 26 19.93 -14.16 15.87
C VAL A 26 21.29 -13.63 16.33
N GLU A 27 21.83 -14.16 17.43
CA GLU A 27 23.16 -13.78 17.92
C GLU A 27 24.21 -14.40 17.00
N GLU A 28 24.07 -15.70 16.71
CA GLU A 28 24.94 -16.41 15.77
C GLU A 28 24.90 -15.80 14.36
N VAL A 29 23.72 -15.39 13.87
CA VAL A 29 23.60 -14.71 12.56
C VAL A 29 24.32 -13.35 12.57
N ALA A 30 24.26 -12.59 13.66
CA ALA A 30 24.94 -11.31 13.78
C ALA A 30 26.46 -11.47 13.86
N GLU A 31 26.95 -12.45 14.63
CA GLU A 31 28.38 -12.80 14.69
C GLU A 31 28.91 -13.21 13.32
N TYR A 32 28.17 -14.08 12.61
CA TYR A 32 28.49 -14.48 11.24
C TYR A 32 28.53 -13.28 10.29
N ALA A 33 27.55 -12.38 10.37
CA ALA A 33 27.49 -11.20 9.52
C ALA A 33 28.70 -10.29 9.71
N GLY A 34 29.21 -10.15 10.93
CA GLY A 34 30.41 -9.36 11.24
C GLY A 34 31.71 -9.89 10.63
N GLN A 35 31.72 -11.13 10.12
CA GLN A 35 32.87 -11.74 9.44
C GLN A 35 32.84 -11.55 7.92
N LEU A 36 31.73 -11.02 7.38
CA LEU A 36 31.58 -10.81 5.93
C LEU A 36 32.39 -9.58 5.49
N GLU A 37 32.98 -9.68 4.30
CA GLU A 37 33.72 -8.57 3.67
C GLU A 37 32.90 -7.27 3.65
N ASN A 38 33.55 -6.15 3.95
CA ASN A 38 32.97 -4.81 4.05
C ASN A 38 31.97 -4.57 5.21
N VAL A 39 31.65 -5.58 6.03
CA VAL A 39 30.82 -5.37 7.22
C VAL A 39 31.68 -4.77 8.33
N VAL A 40 31.35 -3.54 8.74
CA VAL A 40 32.10 -2.78 9.76
C VAL A 40 31.48 -2.95 11.14
N VAL A 41 30.15 -3.08 11.19
CA VAL A 41 29.39 -3.28 12.42
C VAL A 41 28.27 -4.29 12.17
N ALA A 42 28.10 -5.24 13.08
CA ALA A 42 26.99 -6.17 13.09
C ALA A 42 26.37 -6.22 14.48
N ARG A 43 25.06 -6.03 14.57
CA ARG A 43 24.32 -6.02 15.84
C ARG A 43 23.04 -6.83 15.73
N HIS A 44 22.52 -7.27 16.86
CA HIS A 44 21.17 -7.80 16.96
C HIS A 44 20.38 -7.02 18.00
N TYR A 45 19.08 -6.84 17.77
CA TYR A 45 18.21 -6.12 18.70
C TYR A 45 16.78 -6.64 18.66
N LYS A 46 16.05 -6.46 19.76
CA LYS A 46 14.73 -7.06 19.96
C LYS A 46 13.71 -6.60 18.90
N TYR A 47 13.70 -5.30 18.60
CA TYR A 47 12.79 -4.68 17.64
C TYR A 47 13.53 -3.59 16.85
N MET A 48 14.13 -3.95 15.71
CA MET A 48 14.87 -3.00 14.89
C MET A 48 14.02 -1.83 14.38
N CYS A 49 12.71 -2.03 14.17
CA CYS A 49 11.81 -0.97 13.71
C CYS A 49 11.32 -0.03 14.82
N ALA A 50 11.57 -0.35 16.09
CA ALA A 50 11.26 0.55 17.20
C ALA A 50 12.31 1.67 17.30
N ASP A 51 11.96 2.78 17.95
CA ASP A 51 12.84 3.95 18.09
C ASP A 51 14.26 3.60 18.54
N PRO A 52 14.49 2.75 19.58
CA PRO A 52 15.85 2.40 19.99
C PRO A 52 16.65 1.63 18.92
N GLY A 53 15.96 0.86 18.07
CA GLY A 53 16.57 0.14 16.96
C GLY A 53 16.91 1.08 15.81
N GLN A 54 16.03 2.02 15.49
CA GLN A 54 16.29 3.04 14.47
C GLN A 54 17.42 4.00 14.91
N ASP A 55 17.39 4.45 16.16
CA ASP A 55 18.46 5.30 16.72
C ASP A 55 19.80 4.57 16.83
N MET A 56 19.79 3.24 16.97
CA MET A 56 21.02 2.45 16.87
C MET A 56 21.60 2.50 15.45
N ILE A 57 20.77 2.29 14.42
CA ILE A 57 21.21 2.38 13.02
C ILE A 57 21.75 3.78 12.73
N LYS A 58 21.00 4.84 13.07
CA LYS A 58 21.38 6.24 12.81
C LYS A 58 22.72 6.60 13.47
N ARG A 59 22.90 6.24 14.74
CA ARG A 59 24.17 6.48 15.46
C ARG A 59 25.33 5.73 14.83
N ASP A 60 25.13 4.47 14.47
CA ASP A 60 26.20 3.67 13.86
C ASP A 60 26.57 4.19 12.45
N ILE A 61 25.61 4.73 11.68
CA ILE A 61 25.90 5.39 10.39
C ILE A 61 26.91 6.51 10.59
N GLU A 62 26.70 7.36 11.59
CA GLU A 62 27.60 8.47 11.91
C GLU A 62 28.92 8.00 12.55
N GLU A 63 28.86 7.08 13.52
CA GLU A 63 30.02 6.63 14.32
C GLU A 63 31.00 5.80 13.48
N TYR A 64 30.49 4.93 12.61
CA TYR A 64 31.30 4.03 11.79
C TYR A 64 31.42 4.49 10.34
N ASP A 65 30.91 5.67 9.99
CA ASP A 65 30.93 6.21 8.61
C ASP A 65 30.38 5.17 7.61
N LEU A 66 29.17 4.68 7.88
CA LEU A 66 28.56 3.62 7.07
C LEU A 66 27.99 4.23 5.79
N ASN A 67 28.33 3.62 4.66
CA ASN A 67 27.76 3.99 3.37
C ASN A 67 26.76 2.95 2.85
N ARG A 68 26.50 1.86 3.58
CA ARG A 68 25.46 0.86 3.29
C ARG A 68 24.85 0.30 4.57
N VAL A 69 23.57 -0.05 4.54
CA VAL A 69 22.89 -0.70 5.68
C VAL A 69 22.13 -1.93 5.21
N VAL A 70 22.23 -3.02 5.96
CA VAL A 70 21.46 -4.24 5.79
C VAL A 70 20.65 -4.52 7.05
N VAL A 71 19.34 -4.65 6.94
CA VAL A 71 18.48 -5.09 8.05
C VAL A 71 17.92 -6.48 7.76
N ALA A 72 18.29 -7.45 8.59
CA ALA A 72 17.77 -8.81 8.56
C ALA A 72 16.57 -8.92 9.51
N ALA A 73 15.36 -8.87 8.95
CA ALA A 73 14.13 -8.80 9.74
C ALA A 73 12.92 -9.38 8.97
N CYS A 74 11.85 -8.59 8.84
CA CYS A 74 10.59 -8.95 8.19
C CYS A 74 10.61 -8.73 6.67
N SER A 75 9.45 -8.75 6.03
CA SER A 75 9.29 -8.48 4.60
C SER A 75 9.55 -7.01 4.23
N PRO A 76 10.30 -6.73 3.14
CA PRO A 76 10.49 -5.35 2.65
C PRO A 76 9.17 -4.65 2.32
N ARG A 77 8.14 -5.43 1.92
CA ARG A 77 6.78 -4.92 1.68
C ARG A 77 6.13 -4.27 2.92
N LEU A 78 6.66 -4.51 4.11
CA LEU A 78 6.18 -3.94 5.37
C LEU A 78 7.02 -2.74 5.82
N HIS A 79 8.35 -2.92 5.98
CA HIS A 79 9.21 -1.93 6.64
C HIS A 79 10.34 -1.36 5.79
N GLU A 80 10.43 -1.67 4.48
CA GLU A 80 11.40 -1.01 3.60
C GLU A 80 11.23 0.52 3.62
N PRO A 81 10.00 1.11 3.51
CA PRO A 81 9.84 2.55 3.63
C PRO A 81 10.20 3.10 5.01
N THR A 82 10.04 2.30 6.07
CA THR A 82 10.41 2.69 7.43
C THR A 82 11.92 2.85 7.56
N PHE A 83 12.67 1.83 7.15
CA PHE A 83 14.13 1.86 7.26
C PHE A 83 14.79 2.79 6.24
N ARG A 84 14.20 2.98 5.05
CA ARG A 84 14.66 4.01 4.11
C ARG A 84 14.66 5.40 4.73
N ARG A 85 13.55 5.80 5.39
CA ARG A 85 13.50 7.07 6.11
C ARG A 85 14.49 7.13 7.28
N CYS A 86 14.64 6.03 8.02
CA CYS A 86 15.59 5.95 9.12
C CYS A 86 17.04 6.21 8.68
N VAL A 87 17.50 5.60 7.59
CA VAL A 87 18.87 5.84 7.09
C VAL A 87 19.01 7.22 6.44
N GLU A 88 17.96 7.70 5.78
CA GLU A 88 17.91 9.03 5.18
C GLU A 88 18.01 10.15 6.22
N GLU A 89 17.36 9.99 7.39
CA GLU A 89 17.49 10.91 8.53
C GLU A 89 18.94 11.01 9.05
N ALA A 90 19.77 10.00 8.85
CA ALA A 90 21.20 10.00 9.18
C ALA A 90 22.09 10.40 7.99
N GLY A 91 21.51 10.90 6.90
CA GLY A 91 22.24 11.36 5.71
C GLY A 91 22.67 10.26 4.74
N LEU A 92 22.29 9.00 4.96
CA LEU A 92 22.57 7.91 4.04
C LEU A 92 21.48 7.81 2.96
N ASN A 93 21.88 7.69 1.69
CA ASN A 93 20.93 7.56 0.60
C ASN A 93 20.00 6.33 0.81
N PRO A 94 18.66 6.48 0.68
CA PRO A 94 17.70 5.41 0.97
C PRO A 94 17.80 4.20 0.03
N TYR A 95 18.51 4.31 -1.09
CA TYR A 95 18.75 3.20 -2.02
C TYR A 95 20.07 2.46 -1.74
N CYS A 96 20.87 2.95 -0.78
CA CYS A 96 22.02 2.25 -0.20
C CYS A 96 21.62 1.35 0.99
N PHE A 97 20.32 1.05 1.12
CA PHE A 97 19.73 0.17 2.13
C PHE A 97 19.19 -1.11 1.48
N GLU A 98 19.47 -2.27 2.10
CA GLU A 98 18.96 -3.58 1.67
C GLU A 98 18.28 -4.31 2.84
N MET A 99 17.26 -5.11 2.53
CA MET A 99 16.54 -5.90 3.53
C MET A 99 16.69 -7.40 3.28
N ALA A 100 17.09 -8.15 4.31
CA ALA A 100 17.05 -9.60 4.32
C ALA A 100 15.80 -10.09 5.08
N ASN A 101 14.84 -10.70 4.36
CA ASN A 101 13.64 -11.24 5.00
C ASN A 101 13.94 -12.59 5.65
N ILE A 102 14.17 -12.58 6.97
CA ILE A 102 14.40 -13.77 7.79
C ILE A 102 13.22 -14.12 8.70
N ARG A 103 12.06 -13.46 8.54
CA ARG A 103 10.83 -13.77 9.27
C ARG A 103 9.85 -14.57 8.41
N GLU A 104 9.12 -13.90 7.52
CA GLU A 104 8.12 -14.55 6.65
C GLU A 104 8.75 -15.61 5.74
N HIS A 105 10.01 -15.42 5.34
CA HIS A 105 10.71 -16.33 4.44
C HIS A 105 11.67 -17.29 5.16
N CYS A 106 11.81 -17.18 6.50
CA CYS A 106 12.67 -18.06 7.27
C CYS A 106 12.02 -18.51 8.58
N SER A 107 12.10 -17.74 9.66
CA SER A 107 11.68 -18.21 11.00
C SER A 107 10.24 -18.74 11.07
N TRP A 108 9.28 -18.09 10.40
CA TRP A 108 7.87 -18.50 10.44
C TRP A 108 7.55 -19.77 9.66
N VAL A 109 8.43 -20.18 8.75
CA VAL A 109 8.19 -21.31 7.84
C VAL A 109 9.12 -22.49 8.07
N HIS A 110 10.13 -22.35 8.95
CA HIS A 110 11.08 -23.42 9.35
C HIS A 110 11.10 -23.61 10.87
N MET A 111 9.95 -23.48 11.54
CA MET A 111 9.84 -23.56 13.01
C MET A 111 10.30 -24.91 13.57
N ASP A 112 10.15 -25.98 12.79
CA ASP A 112 10.52 -27.35 13.19
C ASP A 112 11.99 -27.69 12.86
N GLU A 113 12.72 -26.80 12.17
CA GLU A 113 14.13 -27.00 11.78
C GLU A 113 15.02 -25.79 12.16
N PRO A 114 15.18 -25.45 13.46
CA PRO A 114 15.87 -24.24 13.91
C PRO A 114 17.32 -24.10 13.43
N GLU A 115 18.08 -25.20 13.39
CA GLU A 115 19.47 -25.19 12.93
C GLU A 115 19.55 -24.84 11.44
N LEU A 116 18.69 -25.43 10.61
CA LEU A 116 18.61 -25.12 9.18
C LEU A 116 18.03 -23.72 8.93
N ALA A 117 17.11 -23.25 9.77
CA ALA A 117 16.59 -21.89 9.71
C ALA A 117 17.70 -20.86 9.99
N THR A 118 18.57 -21.14 10.95
CA THR A 118 19.73 -20.29 11.27
C THR A 118 20.73 -20.24 10.12
N GLU A 119 21.08 -21.39 9.53
CA GLU A 119 21.95 -21.43 8.34
C GLU A 119 21.33 -20.69 7.16
N LYS A 120 20.03 -20.87 6.91
CA LYS A 120 19.31 -20.13 5.88
C LYS A 120 19.33 -18.62 6.15
N ALA A 121 19.17 -18.18 7.39
CA ALA A 121 19.23 -16.76 7.75
C ALA A 121 20.61 -16.17 7.47
N LYS A 122 21.70 -16.89 7.81
CA LYS A 122 23.08 -16.50 7.45
C LYS A 122 23.25 -16.33 5.94
N ASP A 123 22.75 -17.28 5.15
CA ASP A 123 22.81 -17.22 3.69
C ASP A 123 22.02 -16.04 3.11
N LEU A 124 20.84 -15.76 3.65
CA LEU A 124 20.03 -14.60 3.27
C LEU A 124 20.72 -13.27 3.60
N VAL A 125 21.33 -13.17 4.79
CA VAL A 125 22.14 -12.00 5.18
C VAL A 125 23.34 -11.86 4.25
N ARG A 126 24.08 -12.94 3.97
CA ARG A 126 25.23 -12.92 3.04
C ARG A 126 24.81 -12.44 1.65
N ALA A 127 23.67 -12.91 1.14
CA ALA A 127 23.14 -12.47 -0.14
C ALA A 127 22.76 -10.98 -0.16
N ALA A 128 22.12 -10.50 0.90
CA ALA A 128 21.78 -9.08 1.05
C ALA A 128 23.03 -8.19 1.15
N VAL A 129 24.04 -8.61 1.92
CA VAL A 129 25.34 -7.93 2.01
C VAL A 129 26.04 -7.89 0.65
N ALA A 130 26.05 -9.00 -0.07
CA ALA A 130 26.65 -9.06 -1.41
C ALA A 130 25.96 -8.09 -2.40
N ARG A 131 24.63 -7.96 -2.33
CA ARG A 131 23.89 -6.96 -3.10
C ARG A 131 24.17 -5.53 -2.63
N ALA A 132 24.22 -5.30 -1.32
CA ALA A 132 24.46 -3.98 -0.73
C ALA A 132 25.79 -3.37 -1.18
N ARG A 133 26.85 -4.18 -1.35
CA ARG A 133 28.14 -3.74 -1.91
C ARG A 133 28.04 -3.15 -3.31
N LYS A 134 26.99 -3.50 -4.06
CA LYS A 134 26.76 -3.07 -5.45
C LYS A 134 25.59 -2.10 -5.59
N LEU A 135 24.94 -1.72 -4.48
CA LEU A 135 23.92 -0.68 -4.52
C LEU A 135 24.58 0.67 -4.83
N GLU A 136 23.84 1.49 -5.58
CA GLU A 136 24.23 2.84 -5.95
C GLU A 136 23.22 3.81 -5.33
N PRO A 137 23.66 5.01 -4.92
CA PRO A 137 22.74 6.04 -4.49
C PRO A 137 21.84 6.46 -5.67
N LEU A 138 20.53 6.50 -5.43
CA LEU A 138 19.57 6.98 -6.43
C LEU A 138 18.82 8.20 -5.92
N GLU A 139 18.25 8.96 -6.85
CA GLU A 139 17.38 10.09 -6.55
C GLU A 139 15.92 9.71 -6.79
N THR A 140 15.04 10.13 -5.87
CA THR A 140 13.60 9.97 -6.03
C THR A 140 13.11 10.86 -7.17
N VAL A 141 12.35 10.28 -8.11
CA VAL A 141 11.71 11.06 -9.17
C VAL A 141 10.49 11.78 -8.60
N GLU A 142 10.53 13.11 -8.60
CA GLU A 142 9.37 13.94 -8.29
C GLU A 142 8.43 14.00 -9.50
N VAL A 143 7.14 13.84 -9.26
CA VAL A 143 6.10 13.86 -10.29
C VAL A 143 4.90 14.67 -9.82
N ASP A 144 4.29 15.40 -10.74
CA ASP A 144 3.07 16.16 -10.44
C ASP A 144 1.89 15.23 -10.13
N VAL A 145 0.98 15.69 -9.28
CA VAL A 145 -0.26 14.98 -8.96
C VAL A 145 -1.41 15.72 -9.62
N THR A 146 -2.18 15.02 -10.45
CA THR A 146 -3.41 15.56 -11.00
C THR A 146 -4.42 15.73 -9.86
N ASP A 147 -4.90 16.96 -9.63
CA ASP A 147 -5.85 17.33 -8.55
C ASP A 147 -7.29 16.83 -8.80
N LYS A 148 -7.43 15.55 -9.12
CA LYS A 148 -8.71 14.88 -9.39
C LYS A 148 -8.69 13.47 -8.82
N ALA A 149 -9.84 13.00 -8.35
CA ALA A 149 -10.01 11.63 -7.87
C ALA A 149 -11.00 10.86 -8.76
N LEU A 150 -10.81 9.54 -8.82
CA LEU A 150 -11.75 8.61 -9.42
C LEU A 150 -12.20 7.60 -8.35
N VAL A 151 -13.50 7.45 -8.19
CA VAL A 151 -14.12 6.45 -7.32
C VAL A 151 -14.87 5.44 -8.19
N ILE A 152 -14.55 4.16 -8.02
CA ILE A 152 -15.17 3.07 -8.79
C ILE A 152 -16.14 2.32 -7.86
N GLY A 153 -17.43 2.43 -8.15
CA GLY A 153 -18.53 1.83 -7.39
C GLY A 153 -19.29 2.86 -6.54
N GLY A 154 -20.55 3.08 -6.86
CA GLY A 154 -21.50 3.98 -6.19
C GLY A 154 -22.26 3.33 -5.03
N GLY A 155 -21.67 2.38 -4.31
CA GLY A 155 -22.20 1.91 -3.02
C GLY A 155 -21.97 2.93 -1.91
N VAL A 156 -22.45 2.64 -0.68
CA VAL A 156 -22.28 3.55 0.48
C VAL A 156 -20.82 3.99 0.70
N ALA A 157 -19.85 3.09 0.50
CA ALA A 157 -18.42 3.40 0.63
C ALA A 157 -17.94 4.41 -0.44
N GLY A 158 -18.30 4.19 -1.71
CA GLY A 158 -17.88 5.09 -2.78
C GLY A 158 -18.61 6.42 -2.78
N ILE A 159 -19.90 6.43 -2.43
CA ILE A 159 -20.65 7.67 -2.21
C ILE A 159 -19.98 8.51 -1.11
N GLN A 160 -19.62 7.90 0.02
CA GLN A 160 -18.96 8.61 1.11
C GLN A 160 -17.59 9.13 0.70
N ALA A 161 -16.75 8.30 0.07
CA ALA A 161 -15.43 8.72 -0.41
C ALA A 161 -15.52 9.89 -1.42
N ALA A 162 -16.50 9.85 -2.31
CA ALA A 162 -16.70 10.90 -3.29
C ALA A 162 -17.16 12.21 -2.63
N LEU A 163 -18.10 12.16 -1.70
CA LEU A 163 -18.55 13.34 -0.95
C LEU A 163 -17.42 13.97 -0.14
N ASP A 164 -16.67 13.18 0.64
CA ASP A 164 -15.59 13.71 1.48
C ASP A 164 -14.50 14.40 0.67
N LEU A 165 -14.07 13.79 -0.46
CA LEU A 165 -13.08 14.39 -1.36
C LEU A 165 -13.62 15.67 -2.02
N ALA A 166 -14.90 15.65 -2.40
CA ALA A 166 -15.53 16.76 -3.08
C ALA A 166 -15.77 17.97 -2.15
N ASP A 167 -16.12 17.72 -0.88
CA ASP A 167 -16.25 18.71 0.19
C ASP A 167 -14.90 19.35 0.56
N MET A 168 -13.79 18.59 0.43
CA MET A 168 -12.43 19.13 0.53
C MET A 168 -12.03 20.02 -0.67
N GLY A 169 -12.85 20.06 -1.73
CA GLY A 169 -12.64 20.90 -2.91
C GLY A 169 -12.03 20.17 -4.12
N PHE A 170 -11.82 18.85 -4.06
CA PHE A 170 -11.28 18.09 -5.18
C PHE A 170 -12.37 17.74 -6.20
N LYS A 171 -12.03 17.77 -7.49
CA LYS A 171 -12.91 17.23 -8.54
C LYS A 171 -12.90 15.70 -8.46
N VAL A 172 -14.08 15.09 -8.37
CA VAL A 172 -14.25 13.64 -8.25
C VAL A 172 -15.07 13.12 -9.42
N TYR A 173 -14.63 12.02 -10.04
CA TYR A 173 -15.45 11.21 -10.92
C TYR A 173 -15.94 9.99 -10.15
N LEU A 174 -17.24 9.75 -10.08
CA LEU A 174 -17.84 8.58 -9.45
C LEU A 174 -18.46 7.70 -10.52
N VAL A 175 -17.86 6.53 -10.78
CA VAL A 175 -18.31 5.59 -11.81
C VAL A 175 -19.12 4.46 -11.16
N GLU A 176 -20.34 4.26 -11.62
CA GLU A 176 -21.23 3.19 -11.19
C GLU A 176 -21.66 2.31 -12.36
N ARG A 177 -21.43 1.01 -12.22
CA ARG A 177 -21.72 -0.01 -13.23
C ARG A 177 -23.20 -0.13 -13.53
N PHE A 178 -24.06 -0.02 -12.52
CA PHE A 178 -25.49 -0.17 -12.64
C PHE A 178 -26.20 1.15 -12.99
N PRO A 179 -27.46 1.10 -13.44
CA PRO A 179 -28.24 2.29 -13.74
C PRO A 179 -28.40 3.27 -12.57
N SER A 180 -28.25 2.80 -11.32
CA SER A 180 -28.40 3.58 -10.09
C SER A 180 -27.25 3.31 -9.13
N ILE A 181 -26.90 4.33 -8.34
CA ILE A 181 -26.06 4.23 -7.15
C ILE A 181 -26.85 3.65 -5.96
N GLY A 182 -26.16 3.39 -4.84
CA GLY A 182 -26.69 2.87 -3.59
C GLY A 182 -26.15 1.47 -3.23
N GLY A 183 -25.80 0.68 -4.26
CA GLY A 183 -25.23 -0.66 -4.11
C GLY A 183 -26.13 -1.61 -3.30
N ARG A 184 -25.51 -2.60 -2.65
CA ARG A 184 -26.21 -3.61 -1.82
C ARG A 184 -27.06 -3.00 -0.71
N MET A 185 -26.64 -1.86 -0.16
CA MET A 185 -27.32 -1.23 0.96
C MET A 185 -28.73 -0.76 0.59
N ALA A 186 -28.94 -0.31 -0.65
CA ALA A 186 -30.26 0.08 -1.15
C ALA A 186 -31.25 -1.09 -1.25
N GLN A 187 -30.77 -2.34 -1.22
CA GLN A 187 -31.59 -3.55 -1.24
C GLN A 187 -32.00 -4.01 0.18
N LEU A 188 -31.35 -3.50 1.23
CA LEU A 188 -31.62 -3.89 2.61
C LEU A 188 -32.89 -3.21 3.11
N ASP A 189 -33.68 -3.90 3.93
CA ASP A 189 -34.78 -3.26 4.66
C ASP A 189 -34.24 -2.37 5.79
N LYS A 190 -33.42 -2.97 6.68
CA LYS A 190 -32.87 -2.32 7.87
C LYS A 190 -31.38 -2.57 8.05
N THR A 191 -30.73 -1.70 8.84
CA THR A 191 -29.31 -1.80 9.17
C THR A 191 -29.10 -1.95 10.68
N PHE A 192 -28.42 -3.02 11.08
CA PHE A 192 -27.99 -3.19 12.47
C PHE A 192 -26.84 -2.22 12.81
N PRO A 193 -26.63 -1.85 14.08
CA PRO A 193 -27.39 -2.27 15.27
C PRO A 193 -28.63 -1.41 15.56
N THR A 194 -28.82 -0.27 14.91
CA THR A 194 -29.92 0.67 15.20
C THR A 194 -31.28 0.18 14.66
N ASN A 195 -31.25 -0.73 13.69
CA ASN A 195 -32.42 -1.19 12.94
C ASN A 195 -33.16 -0.05 12.21
N ASP A 196 -32.43 1.01 11.86
CA ASP A 196 -32.93 2.05 10.96
C ASP A 196 -33.21 1.46 9.58
N CYS A 197 -34.15 2.06 8.85
CA CYS A 197 -34.34 1.73 7.45
C CYS A 197 -33.11 2.16 6.64
N SER A 198 -32.60 1.27 5.78
CA SER A 198 -31.37 1.52 5.01
C SER A 198 -31.47 2.78 4.15
N ILE A 199 -32.64 3.02 3.56
CA ILE A 199 -32.86 4.14 2.66
C ILE A 199 -32.90 5.47 3.40
N CYS A 200 -33.30 5.49 4.68
CA CYS A 200 -33.35 6.70 5.49
C CYS A 200 -31.95 7.33 5.66
N ILE A 201 -30.90 6.50 5.69
CA ILE A 201 -29.52 6.95 5.83
C ILE A 201 -28.78 7.04 4.50
N LEU A 202 -29.17 6.23 3.51
CA LEU A 202 -28.50 6.16 2.21
C LEU A 202 -29.05 7.16 1.19
N ALA A 203 -30.37 7.33 1.09
CA ALA A 203 -30.97 8.19 0.08
C ALA A 203 -30.53 9.66 0.17
N PRO A 204 -30.41 10.29 1.35
CA PRO A 204 -29.87 11.65 1.43
C PRO A 204 -28.49 11.75 0.78
N LYS A 205 -27.59 10.79 1.08
CA LYS A 205 -26.24 10.74 0.49
C LYS A 205 -26.25 10.51 -1.02
N MET A 206 -27.17 9.68 -1.52
CA MET A 206 -27.36 9.48 -2.96
C MET A 206 -27.81 10.78 -3.65
N VAL A 207 -28.69 11.56 -3.00
CA VAL A 207 -29.12 12.86 -3.51
C VAL A 207 -27.96 13.86 -3.49
N ASP A 208 -27.25 13.94 -2.36
CA ASP A 208 -26.15 14.89 -2.18
C ASP A 208 -25.06 14.67 -3.23
N VAL A 209 -24.61 13.42 -3.41
CA VAL A 209 -23.54 13.09 -4.38
C VAL A 209 -23.99 13.35 -5.82
N SER A 210 -25.27 13.15 -6.13
CA SER A 210 -25.81 13.40 -7.48
C SER A 210 -25.86 14.88 -7.85
N LYS A 211 -25.88 15.78 -6.85
CA LYS A 211 -26.01 17.24 -7.04
C LYS A 211 -24.75 18.01 -6.64
N HIS A 212 -23.73 17.32 -6.14
CA HIS A 212 -22.53 17.95 -5.63
C HIS A 212 -21.74 18.60 -6.78
N PRO A 213 -21.37 19.91 -6.70
CA PRO A 213 -20.75 20.63 -7.82
C PRO A 213 -19.39 20.06 -8.25
N ASN A 214 -18.66 19.46 -7.31
CA ASN A 214 -17.35 18.85 -7.57
C ASN A 214 -17.42 17.35 -7.90
N VAL A 215 -18.60 16.73 -7.95
CA VAL A 215 -18.74 15.31 -8.30
C VAL A 215 -19.32 15.17 -9.71
N GLU A 216 -18.67 14.38 -10.54
CA GLU A 216 -19.18 13.93 -11.83
C GLU A 216 -19.64 12.48 -11.70
N LEU A 217 -20.96 12.30 -11.61
CA LEU A 217 -21.57 10.99 -11.47
C LEU A 217 -21.80 10.34 -12.84
N LEU A 218 -21.14 9.21 -13.08
CA LEU A 218 -21.22 8.42 -14.30
C LEU A 218 -21.88 7.07 -13.97
N THR A 219 -23.20 7.03 -14.04
CA THR A 219 -23.99 5.80 -13.84
C THR A 219 -24.14 5.02 -15.14
N TYR A 220 -24.39 3.72 -15.02
CA TYR A 220 -24.40 2.78 -16.13
C TYR A 220 -23.10 2.85 -16.95
N ALA A 221 -21.97 3.01 -16.26
CA ALA A 221 -20.65 3.17 -16.85
C ALA A 221 -19.64 2.25 -16.16
N GLU A 222 -18.64 1.80 -16.91
CA GLU A 222 -17.59 0.91 -16.40
C GLU A 222 -16.21 1.47 -16.74
N VAL A 223 -15.27 1.35 -15.82
CA VAL A 223 -13.85 1.59 -16.12
C VAL A 223 -13.34 0.39 -16.90
N VAL A 224 -12.91 0.62 -18.13
CA VAL A 224 -12.45 -0.46 -19.03
C VAL A 224 -10.93 -0.54 -19.13
N ASP A 225 -10.22 0.53 -18.78
CA ASP A 225 -8.78 0.60 -18.86
C ASP A 225 -8.20 1.66 -17.91
N VAL A 226 -7.05 1.36 -17.30
CA VAL A 226 -6.31 2.24 -16.38
C VAL A 226 -4.82 2.14 -16.67
N ASP A 227 -4.28 3.21 -17.24
CA ASP A 227 -2.85 3.37 -17.51
C ASP A 227 -2.21 4.38 -16.56
N GLY A 228 -0.88 4.33 -16.43
CA GLY A 228 -0.07 5.31 -15.70
C GLY A 228 0.32 4.87 -14.30
N TYR A 229 0.60 5.83 -13.43
CA TYR A 229 1.08 5.63 -12.06
C TYR A 229 0.49 6.70 -11.12
N VAL A 230 0.82 6.63 -9.84
CA VAL A 230 0.30 7.55 -8.81
C VAL A 230 0.40 9.01 -9.25
N GLY A 231 -0.72 9.74 -9.17
CA GLY A 231 -0.84 11.14 -9.60
C GLY A 231 -1.02 11.37 -11.11
N ASN A 232 -0.70 10.38 -11.95
CA ASN A 232 -0.65 10.51 -13.41
C ASN A 232 -1.41 9.37 -14.11
N PHE A 233 -2.61 9.06 -13.61
CA PHE A 233 -3.46 8.04 -14.21
C PHE A 233 -4.20 8.56 -15.44
N LYS A 234 -4.29 7.73 -16.46
CA LYS A 234 -5.16 7.92 -17.62
C LYS A 234 -6.18 6.80 -17.62
N VAL A 235 -7.46 7.15 -17.45
CA VAL A 235 -8.54 6.18 -17.28
C VAL A 235 -9.53 6.29 -18.42
N THR A 236 -9.90 5.14 -19.00
CA THR A 236 -10.95 5.04 -20.01
C THR A 236 -12.23 4.53 -19.38
N ILE A 237 -13.32 5.28 -19.54
CA ILE A 237 -14.64 4.95 -19.00
C ILE A 237 -15.61 4.72 -20.17
N GLU A 238 -16.21 3.54 -20.22
CA GLU A 238 -17.28 3.23 -21.16
C GLU A 238 -18.63 3.57 -20.52
N LYS A 239 -19.33 4.59 -21.04
CA LYS A 239 -20.71 4.88 -20.67
C LYS A 239 -21.63 4.04 -21.55
N LYS A 240 -22.33 3.06 -20.96
CA LYS A 240 -23.20 2.15 -21.70
C LYS A 240 -24.45 2.90 -22.20
N PRO A 241 -24.95 2.59 -23.41
CA PRO A 241 -26.14 3.24 -23.93
C PRO A 241 -27.37 2.79 -23.14
N ARG A 242 -28.06 3.75 -22.51
CA ARG A 242 -29.36 3.50 -21.86
C ARG A 242 -30.49 3.31 -22.87
N TYR A 243 -30.26 3.67 -24.14
CA TYR A 243 -31.26 3.77 -25.21
C TYR A 243 -32.44 4.69 -24.85
N VAL A 244 -32.20 5.64 -23.95
CA VAL A 244 -33.11 6.69 -23.52
C VAL A 244 -32.29 7.98 -23.43
N ASP A 245 -32.83 9.08 -23.95
CA ASP A 245 -32.24 10.40 -23.79
C ASP A 245 -32.37 10.85 -22.32
N GLU A 246 -31.24 10.94 -21.62
CA GLU A 246 -31.18 11.26 -20.18
C GLU A 246 -31.70 12.69 -19.90
N ASP A 247 -31.51 13.64 -20.83
CA ASP A 247 -31.93 15.03 -20.65
C ASP A 247 -33.45 15.21 -20.85
N ALA A 248 -34.06 14.36 -21.68
CA ALA A 248 -35.51 14.36 -21.92
C ALA A 248 -36.29 13.43 -20.98
N CYS A 249 -35.62 12.48 -20.31
CA CYS A 249 -36.26 11.50 -19.44
C CYS A 249 -36.77 12.14 -18.13
N THR A 250 -38.06 11.99 -17.85
CA THR A 250 -38.69 12.50 -16.62
C THR A 250 -38.79 11.48 -15.49
N GLY A 251 -38.42 10.22 -15.75
CA GLY A 251 -38.54 9.14 -14.76
C GLY A 251 -39.98 8.75 -14.38
N CYS A 252 -40.98 9.07 -15.20
CA CYS A 252 -42.40 8.86 -14.88
C CYS A 252 -42.87 7.40 -14.82
N GLY A 253 -42.13 6.46 -15.42
CA GLY A 253 -42.44 5.02 -15.40
C GLY A 253 -43.49 4.54 -16.42
N ALA A 254 -44.17 5.43 -17.14
CA ALA A 254 -45.23 5.06 -18.09
C ALA A 254 -44.77 4.12 -19.22
N CYS A 255 -43.49 4.16 -19.60
CA CYS A 255 -42.92 3.26 -20.61
C CYS A 255 -42.84 1.80 -20.12
N ALA A 256 -42.69 1.56 -18.82
CA ALA A 256 -42.59 0.21 -18.27
C ALA A 256 -43.95 -0.52 -18.29
N GLU A 257 -45.06 0.21 -18.09
CA GLU A 257 -46.42 -0.34 -18.07
C GLU A 257 -46.85 -0.95 -19.41
N VAL A 258 -46.31 -0.43 -20.52
CA VAL A 258 -46.65 -0.90 -21.87
C VAL A 258 -45.65 -1.92 -22.43
N CYS A 259 -44.60 -2.26 -21.67
CA CYS A 259 -43.57 -3.19 -22.12
C CYS A 259 -44.11 -4.62 -22.21
N PRO A 260 -44.05 -5.29 -23.38
CA PRO A 260 -44.56 -6.66 -23.54
C PRO A 260 -43.56 -7.75 -23.12
N ILE A 261 -42.34 -7.38 -22.74
CA ILE A 261 -41.25 -8.30 -22.40
C ILE A 261 -40.97 -8.24 -20.90
N GLU A 262 -41.05 -9.39 -20.24
CA GLU A 262 -40.66 -9.55 -18.84
C GLU A 262 -39.22 -10.07 -18.74
N VAL A 263 -38.45 -9.48 -17.84
CA VAL A 263 -37.08 -9.88 -17.52
C VAL A 263 -36.95 -10.01 -16.01
N PRO A 264 -36.26 -11.04 -15.47
CA PRO A 264 -36.01 -11.13 -14.04
C PRO A 264 -35.27 -9.88 -13.53
N ASN A 265 -35.72 -9.34 -12.40
CA ASN A 265 -35.04 -8.22 -11.74
C ASN A 265 -33.82 -8.75 -10.96
N GLU A 266 -32.63 -8.23 -11.29
CA GLU A 266 -31.33 -8.60 -10.72
C GLU A 266 -31.08 -8.00 -9.32
#